data_AF-A0A945SKQ0-F1
#
_entry.id   AF-A0A945SKQ0-F1
#
_cell.length_a   1.000
_cell.length_b   1.000
_cell.length_c   1.000
_cell.angle_alpha   90.00
_cell.angle_beta   90.00
_cell.angle_gamma   90.00
#
_symmetry.space_group_name_H-M   'P 1'
#
loop_
_entity.id
_entity.type
_entity.pdbx_description
1 polymer ?
#
loop_
_entity_poly.entity_id
_entity_poly.type
_entity_poly.pdbx_seq_one_letter_code
_entity_poly.pdbx_strand_id
1 'polypeptide(L)' 'MGKIDEVKEMLNTLRVAMSIFFGVLVIVVGSVVSRLDAGLVDVIFWLGVAFSIVLMMAIWKLFLKIAEKTKEIGDL' A
#
# COMPACT_ATOMS: atom_id res chain seq x y z
N MET A 1 21.62 -13.18 16.72
CA MET A 1 20.73 -13.48 15.58
C MET A 1 21.41 -12.97 14.34
N GLY A 2 21.48 -13.77 13.28
CA GLY A 2 22.20 -13.37 12.07
C GLY A 2 21.49 -12.24 11.35
N LYS A 3 22.22 -11.36 10.65
CA LYS A 3 21.65 -10.27 9.84
C LYS A 3 20.52 -10.73 8.91
N ILE A 4 20.56 -11.98 8.46
CA ILE A 4 19.54 -12.62 7.61
C ILE A 4 18.19 -12.78 8.33
N ASP A 5 18.17 -13.10 9.63
CA ASP A 5 16.91 -13.27 10.37
C ASP A 5 16.20 -11.93 10.55
N GLU A 6 16.95 -10.87 10.84
CA GLU A 6 16.42 -9.51 11.01
C GLU A 6 15.79 -8.98 9.71
N VAL A 7 16.43 -9.22 8.56
CA VAL A 7 15.86 -8.82 7.25
C VAL A 7 14.62 -9.65 6.91
N LYS A 8 14.58 -10.95 7.23
CA LYS A 8 13.38 -11.79 7.03
C LYS A 8 12.18 -11.30 7.85
N GLU A 9 12.40 -10.93 9.11
CA GLU A 9 11.36 -10.38 9.98
C GLU A 9 10.84 -9.03 9.47
N MET A 10 11.75 -8.17 9.00
CA MET A 10 11.40 -6.90 8.37
C MET A 10 10.59 -7.12 7.08
N LEU A 11 10.96 -8.09 6.25
CA LEU A 11 10.25 -8.44 5.02
C LEU A 11 8.82 -8.92 5.31
N ASN A 12 8.66 -9.74 6.36
CA ASN A 12 7.34 -10.20 6.80
C ASN A 12 6.46 -9.02 7.26
N THR A 13 7.03 -8.10 8.03
CA THR A 13 6.33 -6.88 8.47
C THR A 13 5.90 -6.01 7.29
N LEU A 14 6.80 -5.84 6.30
CA LEU A 14 6.53 -5.08 5.08
C LEU A 14 5.44 -5.74 4.22
N ARG A 15 5.42 -7.07 4.15
CA ARG A 15 4.36 -7.83 3.46
C ARG A 15 3.00 -7.63 4.13
N VAL A 16 2.94 -7.74 5.45
CA VAL A 16 1.70 -7.50 6.22
C VAL A 16 1.22 -6.07 6.01
N ALA A 17 2.13 -5.08 6.09
CA ALA A 17 1.80 -3.69 5.82
C ALA A 17 1.19 -3.52 4.41
N MET A 18 1.81 -4.08 3.36
CA MET A 18 1.26 -4.03 2.00
C MET A 18 -0.15 -4.62 1.91
N SER A 19 -0.43 -5.77 2.53
CA SER A 19 -1.77 -6.34 2.51
C SER A 19 -2.82 -5.44 3.17
N ILE A 20 -2.45 -4.74 4.24
CA ILE A 20 -3.32 -3.76 4.91
C ILE A 20 -3.57 -2.58 3.98
N PHE A 21 -2.52 -2.01 3.37
CA PHE A 21 -2.64 -0.90 2.42
C PHE A 21 -3.52 -1.25 1.21
N PHE A 22 -3.38 -2.47 0.66
CA PHE A 22 -4.26 -2.94 -0.40
C PHE A 22 -5.71 -3.08 0.06
N GLY A 23 -5.96 -3.62 1.26
CA GLY A 23 -7.31 -3.71 1.81
C GLY A 23 -7.98 -2.35 1.97
N VAL A 24 -7.24 -1.37 2.50
CA VAL A 24 -7.72 0.02 2.61
C VAL A 24 -7.99 0.63 1.23
N LEU A 25 -7.12 0.39 0.25
CA LEU A 25 -7.30 0.88 -1.12
C LEU A 25 -8.59 0.35 -1.75
N VAL A 26 -8.87 -0.94 -1.61
CA VAL A 26 -10.12 -1.55 -2.13
C VAL A 26 -11.35 -0.92 -1.49
N ILE A 27 -11.33 -0.69 -0.16
CA ILE A 27 -12.45 -0.03 0.54
C ILE A 27 -12.65 1.40 0.03
N VAL A 28 -11.56 2.17 -0.10
CA VAL A 28 -11.62 3.55 -0.58
C VAL A 28 -12.15 3.60 -2.01
N VAL A 29 -11.62 2.78 -2.93
CA VAL A 29 -12.08 2.73 -4.32
C VAL A 29 -13.55 2.29 -4.39
N GLY A 30 -13.95 1.28 -3.62
CA GLY A 30 -15.34 0.85 -3.54
C GLY A 30 -16.28 1.96 -3.05
N SER A 31 -15.84 2.76 -2.07
CA SER A 31 -16.60 3.91 -1.57
C SER A 31 -16.70 5.07 -2.56
N VAL A 32 -15.68 5.24 -3.40
CA VAL A 32 -15.65 6.24 -4.48
C VAL A 32 -16.60 5.81 -5.60
N VAL A 33 -16.56 4.54 -5.99
CA VAL A 33 -17.45 3.97 -7.02
C VAL A 33 -18.92 4.03 -6.57
N SER A 34 -19.25 3.67 -5.34
CA SER A 34 -20.63 3.75 -4.84
C SER A 34 -21.17 5.18 -4.80
N ARG A 35 -20.32 6.18 -4.53
CA ARG A 35 -20.69 7.60 -4.61
C ARG A 35 -20.90 8.07 -6.05
N LEU A 36 -20.13 7.52 -7.00
CA LEU A 36 -20.32 7.79 -8.43
C LEU A 36 -21.69 7.27 -8.90
N ASP A 37 -22.05 6.03 -8.55
CA ASP A 37 -23.34 5.42 -8.91
C ASP A 37 -24.53 6.17 -8.29
N ALA A 38 -24.36 6.75 -7.09
CA ALA A 38 -25.37 7.59 -6.46
C ALA A 38 -25.52 8.98 -7.12
N GLY A 39 -24.70 9.31 -8.12
CA GLY A 39 -24.66 10.63 -8.76
C GLY A 39 -24.11 11.75 -7.85
N LEU A 40 -23.53 11.38 -6.70
CA LEU A 40 -23.03 12.31 -5.68
C LEU A 40 -21.55 12.62 -5.93
N VAL A 41 -21.29 13.38 -7.00
CA VAL A 41 -19.95 13.89 -7.33
C VAL A 41 -19.66 15.16 -6.50
N ASP A 42 -19.58 14.96 -5.19
CA ASP A 42 -19.25 16.02 -4.23
C ASP A 42 -17.74 16.09 -3.94
N VAL A 43 -17.34 17.10 -3.17
CA VAL A 43 -15.96 17.29 -2.67
C VAL A 43 -15.39 16.00 -2.05
N ILE A 44 -16.24 15.18 -1.40
CA ILE A 44 -15.83 13.92 -0.78
C ILE A 44 -15.41 12.87 -1.83
N PHE A 45 -16.04 12.85 -3.01
CA PHE A 45 -15.64 11.97 -4.11
C PHE A 45 -14.22 12.33 -4.59
N TRP A 46 -13.98 13.61 -4.85
CA TRP A 46 -12.65 14.10 -5.24
C TRP A 46 -11.59 13.87 -4.16
N LEU A 47 -11.95 13.99 -2.89
CA LEU A 47 -11.07 13.70 -1.76
C LEU A 47 -10.73 12.21 -1.69
N GLY A 48 -11.70 11.33 -1.96
CA GLY A 48 -11.48 9.88 -2.07
C GLY A 48 -10.58 9.50 -3.25
N VAL A 49 -10.74 10.15 -4.40
CA VAL A 49 -9.86 9.99 -5.57
C VAL A 49 -8.44 10.49 -5.28
N ALA A 50 -8.30 11.66 -4.65
CA ALA A 50 -6.98 12.17 -4.25
C ALA A 50 -6.31 11.21 -3.24
N PHE A 51 -7.07 10.69 -2.28
CA PHE A 51 -6.57 9.74 -1.29
C PHE A 51 -6.13 8.41 -1.92
N SER A 52 -6.84 7.90 -2.95
CA SER A 52 -6.44 6.68 -3.65
C SER A 52 -5.11 6.86 -4.41
N ILE A 53 -4.88 8.03 -5.01
CA ILE A 53 -3.60 8.37 -5.66
C ILE A 53 -2.46 8.40 -4.64
N VAL A 54 -2.68 8.99 -3.47
CA VAL A 54 -1.69 9.01 -2.38
C VAL A 54 -1.41 7.60 -1.86
N LEU A 55 -2.44 6.78 -1.69
CA LEU A 55 -2.30 5.37 -1.31
C LEU A 55 -1.47 4.57 -2.33
N MET A 56 -1.69 4.78 -3.63
CA MET A 56 -0.85 4.15 -4.66
C MET A 56 0.62 4.54 -4.52
N MET A 57 0.93 5.81 -4.29
CA MET A 57 2.32 6.24 -4.07
C MET A 57 2.93 5.61 -2.81
N ALA A 58 2.14 5.45 -1.74
CA ALA A 58 2.59 4.78 -0.52
C ALA A 58 2.90 3.28 -0.78
N ILE A 59 2.04 2.58 -1.51
CA ILE A 59 2.25 1.18 -1.90
C ILE A 59 3.51 1.05 -2.77
N TRP A 60 3.72 1.97 -3.71
CA TRP A 60 4.92 1.97 -4.55
C TRP A 60 6.21 2.09 -3.72
N LYS A 61 6.24 3.01 -2.75
CA LYS A 61 7.38 3.16 -1.83
C LYS A 61 7.60 1.90 -0.98
N LEU A 62 6.53 1.25 -0.52
CA LEU A 62 6.64 -0.02 0.21
C LEU A 62 7.25 -1.10 -0.67
N PHE A 63 6.82 -1.19 -1.93
CA PHE A 63 7.33 -2.18 -2.88
C PHE A 63 8.82 -1.99 -3.16
N LEU A 64 9.27 -0.74 -3.36
CA LEU A 64 10.70 -0.43 -3.51
C LEU A 64 11.51 -0.82 -2.27
N LYS A 65 10.98 -0.53 -1.08
CA LYS A 65 11.64 -0.87 0.19
C LYS A 65 11.73 -2.38 0.41
N ILE A 66 10.74 -3.15 -0.06
CA ILE A 66 10.79 -4.62 -0.10
C ILE A 66 11.87 -5.09 -1.07
N ALA A 67 11.91 -4.50 -2.27
CA ALA A 67 12.88 -4.88 -3.29
C ALA A 67 14.32 -4.61 -2.83
N GLU A 68 14.60 -3.44 -2.23
CA GLU A 68 15.91 -3.11 -1.65
C GLU A 68 16.31 -4.11 -0.56
N LYS A 69 15.39 -4.43 0.35
CA LYS A 69 15.66 -5.37 1.46
C LYS A 69 15.77 -6.82 1.01
N THR A 70 15.07 -7.21 -0.05
CA THR A 70 15.25 -8.51 -0.69
C THR A 70 16.62 -8.58 -1.37
N LYS A 71 17.07 -7.47 -1.98
CA LYS A 71 18.37 -7.38 -2.63
C LYS A 71 19.53 -7.42 -1.63
N GLU A 72 19.38 -6.82 -0.44
CA GLU A 72 20.33 -6.97 0.68
C GLU A 72 20.55 -8.44 1.08
N ILE A 73 19.54 -9.31 0.96
CA ILE A 73 19.69 -10.76 1.22
C ILE A 73 20.46 -11.46 0.09
N GLY A 74 20.30 -11.00 -1.17
CA GLY A 74 20.95 -11.60 -2.33
C GLY A 74 22.39 -11.13 -2.57
N ASP A 75 22.77 -9.97 -2.04
CA ASP A 75 24.14 -9.44 -2.04
C ASP A 75 24.98 -9.96 -0.84
N LEU A 76 24.37 -10.70 0.11
CA LEU A 76 25.01 -11.38 1.24
C LEU A 76 25.25 -12.87 0.93
#